data_AF-A0A563DN54-F1
#
_entry.id   AF-A0A563DN54-F1
#
_cell.length_a   1.000
_cell.length_b   1.000
_cell.length_c   1.000
_cell.angle_alpha   90.00
_cell.angle_beta   90.00
_cell.angle_gamma   90.00
#
_symmetry.space_group_name_H-M   'P 1'
#
loop_
_entity.id
_entity.type
_entity.pdbx_description
1 polymer ?
#
loop_
_entity_poly.entity_id
_entity_poly.type
_entity_poly.pdbx_seq_one_letter_code
_entity_poly.pdbx_strand_id
1 'polypeptide(L)' 'MFLTTNTHLPAHRQHRTQVIELITRAEAEGRARVADMNKQVLTSLDAIITALEQPEQESDES' A
#
# COMPACT_ATOMS: atom_id res chain seq x y z
N MET A 1 -22.30 8.40 -12.93
CA MET A 1 -20.89 8.78 -13.24
C MET A 1 -20.09 8.58 -11.97
N PHE A 2 -19.35 7.47 -11.84
CA PHE A 2 -18.61 7.13 -10.61
C PHE A 2 -17.16 7.61 -10.73
N LEU A 3 -16.88 8.83 -10.28
CA LEU A 3 -15.51 9.25 -9.94
C LEU A 3 -15.18 8.77 -8.51
N THR A 4 -15.03 7.47 -8.32
CA THR A 4 -14.65 6.88 -7.02
C THR A 4 -13.17 6.56 -6.91
N THR A 5 -12.37 6.74 -7.96
CA THR A 5 -10.95 6.37 -7.95
C THR A 5 -10.11 7.24 -7.00
N ASN A 6 -10.46 8.53 -6.85
CA ASN A 6 -9.69 9.46 -6.01
C ASN A 6 -10.03 9.39 -4.50
N THR A 7 -11.20 8.86 -4.12
CA THR A 7 -11.61 8.79 -2.70
C THR A 7 -10.89 7.70 -1.91
N HIS A 8 -10.24 6.75 -2.57
CA HIS A 8 -9.54 5.64 -1.92
C HIS A 8 -8.07 5.96 -1.59
N LEU A 9 -7.48 6.95 -2.25
CA LEU A 9 -6.06 7.30 -2.06
C LEU A 9 -5.74 7.73 -0.61
N PRO A 10 -6.54 8.58 0.06
CA PRO A 10 -6.32 8.90 1.49
C PRO A 10 -6.43 7.67 2.40
N ALA A 11 -7.37 6.77 2.11
CA ALA A 11 -7.56 5.53 2.87
C ALA A 11 -6.37 4.57 2.73
N HIS A 12 -5.82 4.42 1.51
CA HIS A 12 -4.62 3.62 1.29
C HIS A 12 -3.39 4.19 1.99
N ARG A 13 -3.21 5.52 1.98
CA ARG A 13 -2.11 6.19 2.73
C ARG A 13 -2.23 5.99 4.25
N GLN A 14 -3.44 6.06 4.79
CA GLN A 14 -3.67 5.77 6.21
C GLN A 14 -3.36 4.30 6.53
N HIS A 15 -3.82 3.37 5.70
CA HIS A 15 -3.54 1.94 5.88
C HIS A 15 -2.04 1.65 5.78
N ARG A 16 -1.32 2.26 4.84
CA ARG A 16 0.15 2.19 4.73
C ARG A 16 0.83 2.56 6.04
N THR A 17 0.40 3.67 6.66
CA THR A 17 0.95 4.14 7.94
C THR A 17 0.73 3.12 9.06
N GLN A 18 -0.48 2.55 9.15
CA GLN A 18 -0.79 1.51 10.13
C GLN A 18 0.05 0.24 9.93
N VAL A 19 0.27 -0.18 8.68
CA VAL A 19 1.09 -1.36 8.37
C VAL A 19 2.55 -1.12 8.75
N ILE A 20 3.08 0.10 8.53
CA ILE A 20 4.43 0.46 8.98
C ILE A 20 4.55 0.34 10.50
N GLU A 21 3.58 0.87 11.26
CA GLU A 21 3.57 0.74 12.73
C GLU A 21 3.52 -0.73 13.18
N LEU A 22 2.72 -1.56 12.50
CA LEU A 22 2.66 -3.00 12.77
C LEU A 22 3.99 -3.71 12.49
N ILE A 23 4.68 -3.35 11.41
CA ILE A 23 6.02 -3.87 11.10
C ILE A 23 6.99 -3.47 12.20
N THR A 24 7.07 -2.18 12.53
CA THR A 24 7.98 -1.67 13.56
C THR A 24 7.75 -2.36 14.90
N ARG A 25 6.49 -2.54 15.30
CA ARG A 25 6.14 -3.25 16.53
C ARG A 25 6.51 -4.73 16.44
N ALA A 26 6.21 -5.40 15.33
CA ALA A 26 6.54 -6.82 15.16
C ALA A 26 8.06 -7.06 15.19
N GLU A 27 8.85 -6.17 14.60
CA GLU A 27 10.32 -6.23 14.64
C GLU A 27 10.85 -6.00 16.06
N ALA A 28 10.33 -5.00 16.77
CA ALA A 28 10.69 -4.74 18.16
C ALA A 28 10.34 -5.90 19.11
N GLU A 29 9.24 -6.60 18.84
CA GLU A 29 8.80 -7.80 19.57
C GLU A 29 9.52 -9.09 19.11
N GLY A 30 10.44 -9.02 18.13
CA GLY A 30 11.15 -10.19 17.59
C GLY A 30 10.29 -11.13 16.76
N ARG A 31 9.10 -10.69 16.32
CA ARG A 31 8.13 -11.47 15.54
C ARG A 31 8.42 -11.41 14.04
N ALA A 32 9.56 -11.98 13.63
CA ALA A 32 10.05 -11.92 12.25
C ALA A 32 8.99 -12.32 11.19
N ARG A 33 8.27 -13.43 11.39
CA ARG A 33 7.24 -13.89 10.45
C ARG A 33 6.11 -12.88 10.26
N VAL A 34 5.69 -12.20 11.34
CA VAL A 34 4.62 -11.20 11.29
C VAL A 34 5.12 -9.94 10.60
N ALA A 35 6.36 -9.51 10.88
CA ALA A 35 6.99 -8.41 10.18
C ALA A 35 7.10 -8.67 8.67
N ASP A 36 7.52 -9.88 8.26
CA ASP A 36 7.64 -10.25 6.85
C ASP A 36 6.30 -10.27 6.12
N MET A 37 5.25 -10.81 6.74
CA MET A 37 3.91 -10.77 6.17
C MET A 37 3.42 -9.33 5.98
N ASN A 38 3.62 -8.47 7.00
CA ASN A 38 3.21 -7.07 6.90
C ASN A 38 4.05 -6.30 5.86
N LYS A 39 5.33 -6.62 5.67
CA LYS A 39 6.15 -6.06 4.59
C LYS A 39 5.60 -6.39 3.19
N GLN A 40 5.08 -7.60 2.98
CA GLN A 40 4.43 -7.97 1.71
C GLN A 40 3.13 -7.16 1.48
N VAL A 41 2.36 -6.93 2.54
CA VAL A 41 1.17 -6.06 2.49
C VAL A 41 1.57 -4.61 2.18
N LEU A 42 2.64 -4.12 2.79
CA LEU A 42 3.18 -2.78 2.54
C LEU A 42 3.57 -2.59 1.07
N THR A 43 4.29 -3.54 0.47
CA THR A 43 4.66 -3.50 -0.95
C THR A 43 3.42 -3.45 -1.86
N SER A 44 2.40 -4.23 -1.54
CA SER A 44 1.14 -4.23 -2.30
C SER A 44 0.41 -2.88 -2.20
N LEU A 45 0.38 -2.29 -1.00
CA LEU A 45 -0.21 -0.97 -0.79
C LEU A 45 0.55 0.13 -1.53
N ASP A 46 1.88 0.08 -1.55
CA ASP A 46 2.71 1.05 -2.27
C ASP A 46 2.47 0.96 -3.79
N ALA A 47 2.32 -0.25 -4.34
CA ALA A 47 1.96 -0.44 -5.74
C ALA A 47 0.57 0.14 -6.08
N ILE A 48 -0.43 -0.10 -5.24
CA ILE A 48 -1.78 0.46 -5.42
C ILE A 48 -1.78 1.98 -5.31
N ILE A 49 -1.11 2.54 -4.30
CA ILE A 49 -0.98 3.99 -4.12
C ILE A 49 -0.31 4.61 -5.34
N THR A 50 0.78 4.03 -5.82
CA THR A 50 1.50 4.51 -7.01
C THR A 50 0.60 4.50 -8.25
N ALA A 51 -0.14 3.40 -8.48
CA ALA A 51 -1.08 3.29 -9.60
C ALA A 51 -2.25 4.28 -9.51
N LEU A 52 -2.70 4.62 -8.29
CA LEU A 52 -3.74 5.62 -8.07
C LEU A 52 -3.22 7.06 -8.18
N GLU A 53 -1.95 7.31 -7.85
CA GLU A 53 -1.28 8.62 -7.99
C GLU A 53 -0.88 8.93 -9.43
N GLN A 54 -0.60 7.89 -10.22
CA GLN A 54 -0.23 7.97 -11.63
C GLN A 54 -1.31 7.28 -12.48
N PRO A 55 -2.42 7.96 -12.81
CA PRO A 55 -3.53 7.33 -13.52
C PRO A 55 -3.23 6.90 -14.97
N GLU A 56 -2.02 7.09 -15.51
CA GLU A 56 -1.64 6.56 -16.83
C GLU A 56 -0.17 6.17 -16.90
N GLN A 57 0.08 4.88 -17.10
CA GLN A 57 0.84 4.39 -18.26
C GLN A 57 0.16 3.09 -18.70
N GLU A 58 -1.03 3.19 -19.29
CA GLU A 58 -1.43 2.20 -20.30
C GLU A 58 -0.43 2.39 -21.45
N SER A 59 0.61 1.57 -21.47
CA SER A 59 1.40 1.34 -22.67
C SER A 59 0.46 0.67 -23.68
N ASP A 60 -0.13 1.51 -24.51
CA ASP A 60 -0.66 1.19 -25.82
C ASP A 60 0.43 0.44 -26.61
N GLU A 61 0.38 -0.90 -26.61
CA GLU A 61 1.16 -1.73 -27.53
C GLU A 61 0.23 -2.22 -28.65
N SER A 62 0.05 -1.31 -29.62
CA SER A 62 0.11 -1.46 -31.09
C SER A 62 -0.14 -2.84 -31.71
#